data_AF-A0A956D1U7-F1
#
_entry.id   AF-A0A956D1U7-F1
#
_cell.length_a   1.000
_cell.length_b   1.000
_cell.length_c   1.000
_cell.angle_alpha   90.00
_cell.angle_beta   90.00
_cell.angle_gamma   90.00
#
_symmetry.space_group_name_H-M   'P 1'
#
loop_
_entity.id
_entity.type
_entity.pdbx_description
1 polymer ?
#
loop_
_entity_poly.entity_id
_entity_poly.type
_entity_poly.pdbx_seq_one_letter_code
_entity_poly.pdbx_strand_id
1 'polypeptide(L)'
;SNSMTEEQESLAIQLPSLVRSLIDPPDSDGDGTLDWLPITDLQVGVVTTDMGTGGFTVPTCARSDFGDDGVLRTIGRTDVAGCMATYPSFLGFDPMADSPDGFAFDVGCVARTGTGGCGFEQPLEAALKALSPSTATPSTGPGYEAPVFFRMTFGHADTVNSGFVRDDTLLAVVLVTDEEDCSAEDPGLFDPTSATYGSTDLNLRCFAHADEALQPVERYVRGLAALRANRPDLLALGLIVGVPADLAMSQPTDADFSRILADRRMQETVDPVMPTRLVPSCNIPGRGVAFPPRRLVQVARELSGHRSTVQSICQEDFSPAAAAIARLLGTRACAAYME
;
A
#
# COMPACT_ATOMS: atom_id res chain seq x y z
N SER A 1 -5.83 0.97 -12.45
CA SER A 1 -5.05 0.82 -13.70
C SER A 1 -5.41 -0.46 -14.47
N ASN A 2 -5.29 -0.48 -15.81
CA ASN A 2 -5.41 -1.66 -16.69
C ASN A 2 -4.11 -2.53 -16.74
N SER A 3 -3.04 -2.10 -16.10
CA SER A 3 -1.82 -2.88 -15.82
C SER A 3 -1.92 -3.54 -14.43
N MET A 4 -0.89 -4.28 -14.00
CA MET A 4 -0.81 -5.05 -12.73
C MET A 4 -1.17 -6.54 -12.79
N THR A 5 -1.41 -7.15 -13.96
CA THR A 5 -1.77 -8.60 -14.00
C THR A 5 -0.60 -9.47 -13.54
N GLU A 6 0.58 -9.23 -14.11
CA GLU A 6 1.81 -9.96 -13.84
C GLU A 6 2.31 -9.71 -12.40
N GLU A 7 2.18 -8.48 -11.90
CA GLU A 7 2.54 -8.08 -10.55
C GLU A 7 1.65 -8.72 -9.49
N GLN A 8 0.32 -8.75 -9.72
CA GLN A 8 -0.63 -9.43 -8.82
C GLN A 8 -0.35 -10.93 -8.76
N GLU A 9 0.00 -11.55 -9.89
CA GLU A 9 0.36 -12.96 -9.92
C GLU A 9 1.70 -13.22 -9.21
N SER A 10 2.69 -12.34 -9.40
CA SER A 10 3.98 -12.41 -8.71
C SER A 10 3.82 -12.29 -7.19
N LEU A 11 2.95 -11.38 -6.71
CA LEU A 11 2.61 -11.27 -5.31
C LEU A 11 1.98 -12.54 -4.79
N ALA A 12 0.98 -13.07 -5.50
CA ALA A 12 0.26 -14.25 -5.06
C ALA A 12 1.12 -15.51 -5.01
N ILE A 13 2.08 -15.67 -5.93
CA ILE A 13 3.10 -16.74 -5.89
C ILE A 13 3.94 -16.67 -4.61
N GLN A 14 4.22 -15.45 -4.12
CA GLN A 14 5.12 -15.22 -3.00
C GLN A 14 4.42 -15.11 -1.64
N LEU A 15 3.09 -14.92 -1.61
CA LEU A 15 2.31 -14.89 -0.36
C LEU A 15 2.57 -16.11 0.55
N PRO A 16 2.62 -17.36 0.06
CA PRO A 16 2.96 -18.50 0.91
C PRO A 16 4.35 -18.38 1.54
N SER A 17 5.35 -17.89 0.80
CA SER A 17 6.71 -17.69 1.32
C SER A 17 6.74 -16.60 2.40
N LEU A 18 6.05 -15.48 2.16
CA LEU A 18 5.90 -14.39 3.12
C LEU A 18 5.23 -14.88 4.41
N VAL A 19 4.08 -15.54 4.30
CA VAL A 19 3.32 -16.05 5.45
C VAL A 19 4.12 -17.10 6.22
N ARG A 20 4.74 -18.06 5.53
CA ARG A 20 5.62 -19.05 6.18
C ARG A 20 6.76 -18.38 6.94
N SER A 21 7.45 -17.42 6.35
CA SER A 21 8.56 -16.72 7.02
C SER A 21 8.13 -15.98 8.28
N LEU A 22 6.85 -15.56 8.38
CA LEU A 22 6.32 -14.93 9.60
C LEU A 22 5.98 -15.95 10.69
N ILE A 23 5.49 -17.13 10.31
CA ILE A 23 5.00 -18.17 11.23
C ILE A 23 6.12 -19.16 11.63
N ASP A 24 7.05 -19.46 10.72
CA ASP A 24 8.23 -20.29 10.91
C ASP A 24 9.46 -19.49 10.42
N PRO A 25 9.98 -18.57 11.28
CA PRO A 25 11.03 -17.64 10.89
C PRO A 25 12.32 -18.34 10.48
N PRO A 26 13.06 -17.78 9.50
CA PRO A 26 14.36 -18.31 9.14
C PRO A 26 15.42 -18.00 10.21
N ASP A 27 16.52 -18.76 10.19
CA ASP A 27 17.82 -18.40 10.78
C ASP A 27 18.74 -18.07 9.59
N SER A 28 18.73 -16.80 9.18
CA SER A 28 19.39 -16.39 7.92
C SER A 28 20.89 -16.26 8.06
N ASP A 29 21.41 -16.03 9.28
CA ASP A 29 22.84 -15.89 9.56
C ASP A 29 23.51 -17.18 10.07
N GLY A 30 22.72 -18.21 10.35
CA GLY A 30 23.16 -19.54 10.71
C GLY A 30 23.74 -19.61 12.13
N ASP A 31 23.35 -18.68 13.01
CA ASP A 31 23.85 -18.63 14.38
C ASP A 31 23.11 -19.61 15.33
N GLY A 32 22.09 -20.30 14.82
CA GLY A 32 21.27 -21.26 15.55
C GLY A 32 20.08 -20.61 16.26
N THR A 33 19.85 -19.31 16.05
CA THR A 33 18.70 -18.57 16.57
C THR A 33 17.83 -18.06 15.43
N LEU A 34 16.52 -18.05 15.65
CA LEU A 34 15.59 -17.54 14.65
C LEU A 34 15.71 -16.02 14.54
N ASP A 35 15.63 -15.49 13.32
CA ASP A 35 15.73 -14.05 13.03
C ASP A 35 14.65 -13.23 13.80
N TRP A 36 13.52 -13.85 14.12
CA TRP A 36 12.46 -13.32 15.01
C TRP A 36 11.63 -14.47 15.63
N LEU A 37 10.73 -14.15 16.58
CA LEU A 37 9.83 -15.15 17.16
C LEU A 37 8.68 -15.49 16.18
N PRO A 38 8.21 -16.75 16.16
CA PRO A 38 7.02 -17.15 15.41
C PRO A 38 5.80 -16.28 15.68
N ILE A 39 5.19 -15.74 14.62
CA ILE A 39 3.89 -15.06 14.72
C ILE A 39 2.79 -16.12 14.85
N THR A 40 1.99 -16.00 15.89
CA THR A 40 0.91 -16.94 16.23
C THR A 40 -0.48 -16.34 16.06
N ASP A 41 -0.58 -15.06 15.70
CA ASP A 41 -1.83 -14.33 15.49
C ASP A 41 -1.59 -13.26 14.42
N LEU A 42 -2.22 -13.44 13.26
CA LEU A 42 -2.08 -12.57 12.10
C LEU A 42 -3.46 -12.27 11.52
N GLN A 43 -3.70 -11.00 11.20
CA GLN A 43 -4.87 -10.57 10.42
C GLN A 43 -4.41 -9.89 9.14
N VAL A 44 -5.04 -10.27 8.01
CA VAL A 44 -4.77 -9.67 6.70
C VAL A 44 -6.07 -9.16 6.09
N GLY A 45 -6.10 -7.86 5.83
CA GLY A 45 -7.16 -7.18 5.11
C GLY A 45 -6.62 -6.62 3.79
N VAL A 46 -7.47 -6.52 2.78
CA VAL A 46 -7.12 -5.97 1.47
C VAL A 46 -8.05 -4.80 1.15
N VAL A 47 -7.49 -3.68 0.72
CA VAL A 47 -8.25 -2.58 0.08
C VAL A 47 -7.71 -2.34 -1.33
N THR A 48 -8.53 -1.79 -2.22
CA THR A 48 -8.05 -1.26 -3.51
C THR A 48 -7.56 0.18 -3.33
N THR A 49 -6.97 0.73 -4.39
CA THR A 49 -6.56 2.14 -4.48
C THR A 49 -7.69 3.05 -5.00
N ASP A 50 -8.87 2.52 -5.30
CA ASP A 50 -10.01 3.28 -5.85
C ASP A 50 -10.76 4.03 -4.74
N MET A 51 -10.53 5.34 -4.65
CA MET A 51 -11.27 6.26 -3.77
C MET A 51 -12.31 7.09 -4.53
N GLY A 52 -12.58 6.74 -5.79
CA GLY A 52 -13.44 7.49 -6.68
C GLY A 52 -12.77 8.76 -7.23
N THR A 53 -13.56 9.54 -7.95
CA THR A 53 -13.16 10.76 -8.67
C THR A 53 -13.98 11.95 -8.19
N GLY A 54 -14.36 11.96 -6.92
CA GLY A 54 -15.13 13.04 -6.27
C GLY A 54 -16.49 13.34 -6.92
N GLY A 55 -17.10 12.34 -7.56
CA GLY A 55 -18.36 12.43 -8.28
C GLY A 55 -18.23 12.71 -9.78
N PHE A 56 -17.05 13.05 -10.28
CA PHE A 56 -16.84 13.33 -11.70
C PHE A 56 -16.81 12.05 -12.53
N THR A 57 -17.53 12.05 -13.66
CA THR A 57 -17.54 10.89 -14.56
C THR A 57 -16.23 10.85 -15.36
N VAL A 58 -15.38 9.89 -15.03
CA VAL A 58 -14.11 9.64 -15.70
C VAL A 58 -14.14 8.23 -16.29
N PRO A 59 -13.67 8.02 -17.55
CA PRO A 59 -13.49 6.69 -18.09
C PRO A 59 -12.71 5.79 -17.12
N THR A 60 -13.07 4.50 -17.02
CA THR A 60 -12.53 3.49 -16.08
C THR A 60 -12.95 3.66 -14.60
N CYS A 61 -13.38 4.84 -14.16
CA CYS A 61 -13.79 5.09 -12.78
C CYS A 61 -15.31 4.99 -12.63
N ALA A 62 -15.83 3.75 -12.64
CA ALA A 62 -17.27 3.50 -12.63
C ALA A 62 -17.98 3.97 -11.34
N ARG A 63 -17.27 4.01 -10.21
CA ARG A 63 -17.78 4.45 -8.90
C ARG A 63 -17.23 5.82 -8.55
N SER A 64 -17.68 6.85 -9.26
CA SER A 64 -17.09 8.18 -9.21
C SER A 64 -17.19 8.87 -7.85
N ASP A 65 -18.22 8.59 -7.03
CA ASP A 65 -18.37 9.26 -5.73
C ASP A 65 -17.28 8.82 -4.74
N PHE A 66 -17.24 7.53 -4.40
CA PHE A 66 -16.39 7.00 -3.32
C PHE A 66 -15.45 5.87 -3.75
N GLY A 67 -15.54 5.37 -4.99
CA GLY A 67 -14.77 4.20 -5.40
C GLY A 67 -15.13 2.96 -4.59
N ASP A 68 -14.10 2.33 -4.00
CA ASP A 68 -14.16 1.30 -2.96
C ASP A 68 -14.09 1.86 -1.53
N ASP A 69 -13.84 3.17 -1.39
CA ASP A 69 -13.90 3.96 -0.15
C ASP A 69 -12.98 3.50 0.99
N GLY A 70 -11.92 2.75 0.69
CA GLY A 70 -11.06 2.16 1.73
C GLY A 70 -11.80 1.10 2.58
N VAL A 71 -12.89 0.53 2.06
CA VAL A 71 -13.58 -0.61 2.67
C VAL A 71 -12.83 -1.89 2.35
N LEU A 72 -12.62 -2.72 3.39
CA LEU A 72 -11.95 -4.00 3.21
C LEU A 72 -12.71 -4.90 2.24
N ARG A 73 -11.98 -5.45 1.28
CA ARG A 73 -12.51 -6.31 0.23
C ARG A 73 -12.95 -7.65 0.79
N THR A 74 -14.14 -8.08 0.37
CA THR A 74 -14.70 -9.40 0.65
C THR A 74 -14.82 -10.26 -0.60
N ILE A 75 -14.42 -9.74 -1.77
CA ILE A 75 -14.64 -10.39 -3.06
C ILE A 75 -13.39 -11.17 -3.45
N GLY A 76 -13.55 -12.48 -3.64
CA GLY A 76 -12.49 -13.36 -4.13
C GLY A 76 -12.47 -13.51 -5.65
N ARG A 77 -11.30 -13.89 -6.18
CA ARG A 77 -11.04 -13.99 -7.62
C ARG A 77 -11.42 -15.38 -8.17
N THR A 78 -12.69 -15.56 -8.55
CA THR A 78 -13.30 -16.89 -8.85
C THR A 78 -12.82 -17.59 -10.12
N ASP A 79 -12.10 -16.90 -11.00
CA ASP A 79 -11.39 -17.49 -12.14
C ASP A 79 -10.10 -18.22 -11.72
N VAL A 80 -9.60 -17.97 -10.50
CA VAL A 80 -8.54 -18.77 -9.90
C VAL A 80 -9.17 -19.99 -9.22
N ALA A 81 -8.74 -21.18 -9.65
CA ALA A 81 -9.26 -22.43 -9.11
C ALA A 81 -9.05 -22.53 -7.59
N GLY A 82 -10.13 -22.78 -6.85
CA GLY A 82 -10.12 -22.88 -5.38
C GLY A 82 -10.55 -21.61 -4.65
N CYS A 83 -10.53 -20.44 -5.31
CA CYS A 83 -10.99 -19.21 -4.69
C CYS A 83 -12.52 -19.18 -4.52
N MET A 84 -12.99 -18.76 -3.35
CA MET A 84 -14.40 -18.51 -3.09
C MET A 84 -14.85 -17.17 -3.70
N ALA A 85 -16.16 -17.03 -3.97
CA ALA A 85 -16.71 -15.75 -4.43
C ALA A 85 -16.70 -14.67 -3.33
N THR A 86 -16.78 -15.10 -2.07
CA THR A 86 -16.85 -14.20 -0.91
C THR A 86 -15.97 -14.71 0.21
N TYR A 87 -15.29 -13.77 0.87
CA TYR A 87 -14.43 -13.94 2.03
C TYR A 87 -14.88 -12.96 3.15
N PRO A 88 -14.46 -13.20 4.40
CA PRO A 88 -14.60 -12.20 5.47
C PRO A 88 -13.91 -10.88 5.10
N SER A 89 -14.25 -9.79 5.80
CA SER A 89 -13.61 -8.48 5.62
C SER A 89 -12.10 -8.51 5.87
N PHE A 90 -11.63 -9.38 6.75
CA PHE A 90 -10.23 -9.69 6.91
C PHE A 90 -10.07 -11.16 7.30
N LEU A 91 -8.96 -11.75 6.90
CA LEU A 91 -8.62 -13.13 7.20
C LEU A 91 -7.80 -13.16 8.49
N GLY A 92 -8.14 -14.05 9.41
CA GLY A 92 -7.34 -14.34 10.60
C GLY A 92 -6.61 -15.66 10.44
N PHE A 93 -5.38 -15.74 10.93
CA PHE A 93 -4.60 -16.97 11.03
C PHE A 93 -4.53 -17.43 12.48
N ASP A 94 -4.92 -18.67 12.74
CA ASP A 94 -4.71 -19.38 14.01
C ASP A 94 -3.85 -20.64 13.76
N PRO A 95 -2.64 -20.75 14.35
CA PRO A 95 -1.75 -21.89 14.13
C PRO A 95 -2.32 -23.24 14.59
N MET A 96 -3.37 -23.23 15.42
CA MET A 96 -4.05 -24.46 15.86
C MET A 96 -5.15 -24.92 14.89
N ALA A 97 -5.65 -24.03 14.02
CA ALA A 97 -6.76 -24.31 13.12
C ALA A 97 -6.36 -24.26 11.64
N ASP A 98 -5.37 -23.46 11.29
CA ASP A 98 -5.02 -23.11 9.94
C ASP A 98 -3.64 -23.62 9.53
N SER A 99 -3.47 -23.87 8.24
CA SER A 99 -2.14 -24.06 7.65
C SER A 99 -1.64 -22.73 7.05
N PRO A 100 -0.34 -22.41 7.15
CA PRO A 100 0.23 -21.20 6.53
C PRO A 100 -0.10 -21.09 5.04
N ASP A 101 -0.08 -22.21 4.32
CA ASP A 101 -0.32 -22.27 2.88
C ASP A 101 -1.78 -22.03 2.51
N GLY A 102 -2.70 -22.63 3.27
CA GLY A 102 -4.14 -22.41 3.09
C GLY A 102 -4.52 -20.96 3.36
N PHE A 103 -4.01 -20.39 4.46
CA PHE A 103 -4.21 -18.98 4.79
C PHE A 103 -3.65 -18.05 3.70
N ALA A 104 -2.41 -18.29 3.26
CA ALA A 104 -1.79 -17.50 2.20
C ALA A 104 -2.54 -17.59 0.86
N PHE A 105 -3.08 -18.77 0.54
CA PHE A 105 -3.91 -18.97 -0.64
C PHE A 105 -5.19 -18.12 -0.59
N ASP A 106 -5.90 -18.14 0.54
CA ASP A 106 -7.11 -17.33 0.73
C ASP A 106 -6.81 -15.82 0.68
N VAL A 107 -5.69 -15.38 1.27
CA VAL A 107 -5.21 -13.99 1.12
C VAL A 107 -4.99 -13.68 -0.37
N GLY A 108 -4.35 -14.58 -1.11
CA GLY A 108 -4.12 -14.42 -2.55
C GLY A 108 -5.40 -14.36 -3.39
N CYS A 109 -6.49 -14.99 -2.95
CA CYS A 109 -7.79 -14.91 -3.60
C CYS A 109 -8.43 -13.52 -3.47
N VAL A 110 -8.20 -12.83 -2.34
CA VAL A 110 -8.73 -11.48 -2.07
C VAL A 110 -7.74 -10.39 -2.53
N ALA A 111 -6.43 -10.65 -2.54
CA ALA A 111 -5.41 -9.69 -2.96
C ALA A 111 -5.40 -9.44 -4.47
N ARG A 112 -5.85 -10.42 -5.28
CA ARG A 112 -6.05 -10.23 -6.73
C ARG A 112 -7.31 -9.40 -6.97
N THR A 113 -7.12 -8.10 -7.20
CA THR A 113 -8.18 -7.13 -7.47
C THR A 113 -8.58 -7.08 -8.94
N GLY A 114 -7.70 -7.57 -9.83
CA GLY A 114 -7.81 -7.40 -11.28
C GLY A 114 -7.34 -6.00 -11.71
N THR A 115 -7.52 -5.68 -12.99
CA THR A 115 -7.03 -4.44 -13.61
C THR A 115 -8.17 -3.53 -14.10
N GLY A 116 -9.42 -3.86 -13.77
CA GLY A 116 -10.59 -3.09 -14.22
C GLY A 116 -10.95 -1.89 -13.34
N GLY A 117 -10.02 -1.39 -12.52
CA GLY A 117 -10.26 -0.33 -11.54
C GLY A 117 -10.11 1.08 -12.11
N CYS A 118 -10.41 2.09 -11.28
CA CYS A 118 -10.19 3.50 -11.63
C CYS A 118 -8.72 3.74 -12.01
N GLY A 119 -8.49 4.58 -13.04
CA GLY A 119 -7.15 4.97 -13.48
C GLY A 119 -6.47 6.01 -12.60
N PHE A 120 -7.19 6.62 -11.66
CA PHE A 120 -6.65 7.55 -10.67
C PHE A 120 -6.47 6.85 -9.33
N GLU A 121 -5.29 6.27 -9.12
CA GLU A 121 -5.00 5.49 -7.93
C GLU A 121 -4.68 6.39 -6.73
N GLN A 122 -5.30 6.08 -5.59
CA GLN A 122 -5.16 6.84 -4.34
C GLN A 122 -4.74 5.90 -3.19
N PRO A 123 -3.62 5.15 -3.32
CA PRO A 123 -3.18 4.16 -2.34
C PRO A 123 -3.01 4.74 -0.93
N LEU A 124 -2.53 5.98 -0.78
CA LEU A 124 -2.31 6.59 0.53
C LEU A 124 -3.63 6.97 1.21
N GLU A 125 -4.57 7.58 0.49
CA GLU A 125 -5.88 7.93 1.04
C GLU A 125 -6.71 6.68 1.34
N ALA A 126 -6.66 5.66 0.47
CA ALA A 126 -7.33 4.37 0.71
C ALA A 126 -6.79 3.68 1.97
N ALA A 127 -5.48 3.58 2.13
CA ALA A 127 -4.87 3.00 3.31
C ALA A 127 -5.21 3.79 4.58
N LEU A 128 -5.09 5.13 4.54
CA LEU A 128 -5.41 5.95 5.70
C LEU A 128 -6.89 5.86 6.08
N LYS A 129 -7.81 5.85 5.10
CA LYS A 129 -9.25 5.72 5.37
C LYS A 129 -9.60 4.36 5.95
N ALA A 130 -9.02 3.29 5.43
CA ALA A 130 -9.27 1.94 5.90
C ALA A 130 -8.90 1.74 7.38
N LEU A 131 -7.82 2.40 7.82
CA LEU A 131 -7.16 2.16 9.11
C LEU A 131 -7.46 3.21 10.18
N SER A 132 -7.95 4.38 9.80
CA SER A 132 -8.27 5.44 10.76
C SER A 132 -9.62 5.17 11.45
N PRO A 133 -9.70 5.22 12.79
CA PRO A 133 -10.98 5.24 13.48
C PRO A 133 -11.64 6.63 13.36
N SER A 134 -12.97 6.70 13.43
CA SER A 134 -13.73 7.95 13.41
C SER A 134 -13.58 8.77 14.71
N THR A 135 -13.09 8.13 15.78
CA THR A 135 -12.82 8.74 17.08
C THR A 135 -11.55 8.14 17.70
N ALA A 136 -10.99 8.79 18.73
CA ALA A 136 -9.80 8.27 19.42
C ALA A 136 -10.08 6.88 20.05
N THR A 137 -9.17 5.94 19.83
CA THR A 137 -9.16 4.57 20.40
C THR A 137 -7.89 4.36 21.24
N PRO A 138 -7.78 3.28 22.04
CA PRO A 138 -6.55 3.00 22.81
C PRO A 138 -5.29 2.86 21.94
N SER A 139 -5.44 2.36 20.71
CA SER A 139 -4.34 2.32 19.74
C SER A 139 -3.87 3.70 19.26
N THR A 140 -4.76 4.70 19.26
CA THR A 140 -4.41 6.06 18.81
C THR A 140 -3.63 6.84 19.88
N GLY A 141 -2.71 7.70 19.46
CA GLY A 141 -1.94 8.55 20.39
C GLY A 141 -2.74 9.67 21.04
N PRO A 142 -2.20 10.30 22.10
CA PRO A 142 -2.79 11.49 22.71
C PRO A 142 -2.96 12.61 21.66
N GLY A 143 -4.13 13.24 21.66
CA GLY A 143 -4.43 14.32 20.72
C GLY A 143 -4.79 13.83 19.31
N TYR A 144 -5.19 12.56 19.16
CA TYR A 144 -5.72 12.05 17.89
C TYR A 144 -6.89 12.90 17.38
N GLU A 145 -6.73 13.40 16.15
CA GLU A 145 -7.78 14.04 15.38
C GLU A 145 -8.14 13.13 14.20
N ALA A 146 -9.41 12.74 14.10
CA ALA A 146 -9.87 11.86 13.04
C ALA A 146 -9.68 12.53 11.67
N PRO A 147 -8.96 11.92 10.72
CA PRO A 147 -8.85 12.45 9.38
C PRO A 147 -10.23 12.58 8.73
N VAL A 148 -10.45 13.71 8.07
CA VAL A 148 -11.67 13.96 7.28
C VAL A 148 -11.39 13.62 5.84
N PHE A 149 -12.29 12.85 5.23
CA PHE A 149 -12.23 12.37 3.85
C PHE A 149 -13.32 13.04 3.00
N PHE A 150 -13.38 12.69 1.71
CA PHE A 150 -14.37 13.19 0.77
C PHE A 150 -15.79 13.22 1.34
N ARG A 151 -16.53 14.31 1.07
CA ARG A 151 -17.87 14.62 1.61
C ARG A 151 -17.96 14.61 3.14
N MET A 152 -16.91 15.02 3.84
CA MET A 152 -16.86 15.07 5.31
C MET A 152 -17.12 13.68 5.94
N THR A 153 -16.65 12.63 5.29
CA THR A 153 -16.67 11.27 5.85
C THR A 153 -15.44 11.03 6.74
N PHE A 154 -15.46 9.95 7.51
CA PHE A 154 -14.37 9.54 8.39
C PHE A 154 -13.83 8.16 8.01
N GLY A 155 -12.76 7.73 8.67
CA GLY A 155 -12.18 6.41 8.47
C GLY A 155 -13.08 5.26 8.93
N HIS A 156 -12.69 4.05 8.53
CA HIS A 156 -13.51 2.86 8.65
C HIS A 156 -13.13 1.89 9.77
N ALA A 157 -12.03 2.14 10.49
CA ALA A 157 -11.47 1.16 11.43
C ALA A 157 -12.37 0.82 12.63
N ASP A 158 -13.31 1.70 12.99
CA ASP A 158 -14.31 1.50 14.03
C ASP A 158 -15.74 1.35 13.47
N THR A 159 -15.87 1.25 12.14
CA THR A 159 -17.16 1.06 11.45
C THR A 159 -17.15 -0.21 10.59
N VAL A 160 -17.16 -0.09 9.26
CA VAL A 160 -17.26 -1.25 8.35
C VAL A 160 -16.01 -2.13 8.34
N ASN A 161 -14.85 -1.60 8.75
CA ASN A 161 -13.62 -2.36 8.94
C ASN A 161 -13.37 -2.72 10.42
N SER A 162 -14.39 -2.58 11.28
CA SER A 162 -14.26 -2.85 12.71
C SER A 162 -13.71 -4.24 13.00
N GLY A 163 -12.77 -4.30 13.95
CA GLY A 163 -12.10 -5.54 14.37
C GLY A 163 -10.79 -5.85 13.65
N PHE A 164 -10.46 -5.12 12.57
CA PHE A 164 -9.17 -5.28 11.87
C PHE A 164 -8.01 -4.61 12.63
N VAL A 165 -8.17 -3.32 12.97
CA VAL A 165 -7.16 -2.62 13.77
C VAL A 165 -7.37 -2.99 15.23
N ARG A 166 -6.40 -3.71 15.80
CA ARG A 166 -6.38 -4.12 17.21
C ARG A 166 -5.39 -3.29 18.00
N ASP A 167 -5.66 -3.15 19.30
CA ASP A 167 -4.73 -2.52 20.23
C ASP A 167 -3.49 -3.42 20.43
N ASP A 168 -2.34 -2.82 20.73
CA ASP A 168 -1.08 -3.51 21.06
C ASP A 168 -0.56 -4.54 20.03
N THR A 169 -1.02 -4.48 18.77
CA THR A 169 -0.49 -5.29 17.66
C THR A 169 0.33 -4.45 16.69
N LEU A 170 1.30 -5.09 16.02
CA LEU A 170 1.92 -4.52 14.83
C LEU A 170 0.85 -4.20 13.78
N LEU A 171 0.77 -2.94 13.37
CA LEU A 171 0.00 -2.50 12.22
C LEU A 171 0.95 -2.35 11.02
N ALA A 172 0.79 -3.22 10.04
CA ALA A 172 1.56 -3.19 8.81
C ALA A 172 0.69 -2.73 7.63
N VAL A 173 1.21 -1.81 6.84
CA VAL A 173 0.62 -1.37 5.56
C VAL A 173 1.55 -1.84 4.45
N VAL A 174 1.04 -2.62 3.50
CA VAL A 174 1.81 -3.04 2.32
C VAL A 174 1.14 -2.44 1.09
N LEU A 175 1.83 -1.52 0.41
CA LEU A 175 1.36 -0.89 -0.82
C LEU A 175 2.02 -1.54 -2.02
N VAL A 176 1.20 -1.98 -2.97
CA VAL A 176 1.64 -2.61 -4.22
C VAL A 176 0.95 -1.88 -5.37
N THR A 177 1.72 -1.10 -6.16
CA THR A 177 1.19 -0.30 -7.27
C THR A 177 2.30 0.04 -8.27
N ASP A 178 1.97 0.07 -9.55
CA ASP A 178 2.83 0.55 -10.64
C ASP A 178 2.62 2.05 -10.93
N GLU A 179 1.71 2.70 -10.21
CA GLU A 179 1.37 4.11 -10.34
C GLU A 179 1.93 4.95 -9.17
N GLU A 180 1.82 6.27 -9.30
CA GLU A 180 2.02 7.22 -8.21
C GLU A 180 0.70 7.47 -7.47
N ASP A 181 0.77 7.96 -6.23
CA ASP A 181 -0.40 8.40 -5.48
C ASP A 181 -1.02 9.67 -6.07
N CYS A 182 -2.30 9.60 -6.46
CA CYS A 182 -3.12 10.74 -6.90
C CYS A 182 -4.22 11.09 -5.88
N SER A 183 -3.93 10.91 -4.59
CA SER A 183 -4.90 11.21 -3.54
C SER A 183 -5.24 12.71 -3.48
N ALA A 184 -6.39 13.07 -4.02
CA ALA A 184 -6.76 14.45 -4.32
C ALA A 184 -7.41 15.17 -3.13
N GLU A 185 -6.95 16.38 -2.85
CA GLU A 185 -7.65 17.34 -1.99
C GLU A 185 -8.74 18.08 -2.77
N ASP A 186 -8.44 18.52 -3.99
CA ASP A 186 -9.42 19.10 -4.91
C ASP A 186 -9.84 18.06 -5.97
N PRO A 187 -11.04 17.45 -5.85
CA PRO A 187 -11.52 16.49 -6.83
C PRO A 187 -11.81 17.11 -8.20
N GLY A 188 -11.87 18.45 -8.32
CA GLY A 188 -11.95 19.14 -9.60
C GLY A 188 -10.81 18.78 -10.55
N LEU A 189 -9.70 18.25 -10.01
CA LEU A 189 -8.59 17.66 -10.77
C LEU A 189 -9.08 16.58 -11.76
N PHE A 190 -10.06 15.78 -11.35
CA PHE A 190 -10.58 14.65 -12.13
C PHE A 190 -11.62 15.07 -13.18
N ASP A 191 -12.19 16.28 -13.09
CA ASP A 191 -13.20 16.76 -14.03
C ASP A 191 -12.58 17.02 -15.41
N PRO A 192 -12.92 16.25 -16.47
CA PRO A 192 -12.38 16.49 -17.81
C PRO A 192 -12.68 17.90 -18.34
N THR A 193 -13.72 18.56 -17.82
CA THR A 193 -14.17 19.89 -18.20
C THR A 193 -13.73 21.00 -17.23
N SER A 194 -12.86 20.68 -16.26
CA SER A 194 -12.37 21.62 -15.27
C SER A 194 -11.83 22.92 -15.89
N ALA A 195 -12.32 24.07 -15.42
CA ALA A 195 -11.77 25.36 -15.82
C ALA A 195 -10.38 25.62 -15.23
N THR A 196 -10.07 24.99 -14.09
CA THR A 196 -8.79 25.15 -13.38
C THR A 196 -7.71 24.25 -13.98
N TYR A 197 -8.03 22.98 -14.23
CA TYR A 197 -7.05 21.97 -14.63
C TYR A 197 -7.18 21.54 -16.11
N GLY A 198 -8.17 22.08 -16.83
CA GLY A 198 -8.53 21.69 -18.20
C GLY A 198 -7.45 21.90 -19.27
N SER A 199 -6.46 22.78 -19.00
CA SER A 199 -5.32 23.00 -19.91
C SER A 199 -4.28 21.89 -19.88
N THR A 200 -4.33 21.02 -18.86
CA THR A 200 -3.40 19.90 -18.68
C THR A 200 -4.11 18.60 -19.08
N ASP A 201 -3.41 17.74 -19.82
CA ASP A 201 -3.91 16.41 -20.15
C ASP A 201 -4.34 15.67 -18.87
N LEU A 202 -5.51 15.05 -18.91
CA LEU A 202 -6.17 14.47 -17.74
C LEU A 202 -5.26 13.49 -16.98
N ASN A 203 -4.45 12.69 -17.68
CA ASN A 203 -3.56 11.70 -17.07
C ASN A 203 -2.33 12.33 -16.39
N LEU A 204 -1.99 13.57 -16.75
CA LEU A 204 -0.81 14.26 -16.22
C LEU A 204 -1.15 15.19 -15.05
N ARG A 205 -2.43 15.34 -14.71
CA ARG A 205 -2.87 16.36 -13.74
C ARG A 205 -2.37 16.11 -12.32
N CYS A 206 -2.35 14.85 -11.87
CA CYS A 206 -1.82 14.49 -10.54
C CYS A 206 -0.37 14.94 -10.37
N PHE A 207 0.44 14.77 -11.41
CA PHE A 207 1.82 15.24 -11.45
C PHE A 207 1.90 16.78 -11.58
N ALA A 208 1.20 17.35 -12.56
CA ALA A 208 1.36 18.76 -12.92
C ALA A 208 0.80 19.73 -11.88
N HIS A 209 -0.15 19.27 -11.06
CA HIS A 209 -0.85 20.07 -10.04
C HIS A 209 -0.71 19.46 -8.64
N ALA A 210 0.35 18.68 -8.41
CA ALA A 210 0.55 17.97 -7.14
C ALA A 210 0.46 18.90 -5.92
N ASP A 211 1.13 20.05 -5.98
CA ASP A 211 1.19 21.03 -4.88
C ASP A 211 -0.13 21.77 -4.63
N GLU A 212 -1.04 21.76 -5.61
CA GLU A 212 -2.26 22.58 -5.61
C GLU A 212 -3.53 21.75 -5.38
N ALA A 213 -3.51 20.48 -5.78
CA ALA A 213 -4.71 19.65 -5.86
C ALA A 213 -4.61 18.32 -5.12
N LEU A 214 -3.40 17.87 -4.75
CA LEU A 214 -3.22 16.64 -3.99
C LEU A 214 -3.03 16.93 -2.50
N GLN A 215 -3.47 16.00 -1.67
CA GLN A 215 -3.21 16.07 -0.24
C GLN A 215 -1.70 16.13 0.04
N PRO A 216 -1.22 16.92 1.01
CA PRO A 216 0.19 16.95 1.36
C PRO A 216 0.66 15.59 1.92
N VAL A 217 1.91 15.21 1.63
CA VAL A 217 2.52 13.94 2.10
C VAL A 217 2.44 13.82 3.62
N GLU A 218 2.60 14.95 4.33
CA GLU A 218 2.55 15.04 5.79
C GLU A 218 1.21 14.56 6.37
N ARG A 219 0.10 14.62 5.60
CA ARG A 219 -1.19 14.05 5.99
C ARG A 219 -1.05 12.57 6.31
N TYR A 220 -0.38 11.82 5.44
CA TYR A 220 -0.25 10.37 5.54
C TYR A 220 0.78 9.98 6.58
N VAL A 221 1.89 10.73 6.67
CA VAL A 221 2.91 10.53 7.71
C VAL A 221 2.28 10.71 9.09
N ARG A 222 1.58 11.83 9.32
CA ARG A 222 0.92 12.10 10.61
C ARG A 222 -0.22 11.13 10.88
N GLY A 223 -1.07 10.89 9.88
CA GLY A 223 -2.24 10.02 10.00
C GLY A 223 -1.85 8.59 10.39
N LEU A 224 -0.91 7.99 9.66
CA LEU A 224 -0.45 6.62 9.94
C LEU A 224 0.33 6.55 11.26
N ALA A 225 1.20 7.51 11.55
CA ALA A 225 1.92 7.55 12.83
C ALA A 225 0.97 7.68 14.03
N ALA A 226 -0.13 8.41 13.89
CA ALA A 226 -1.10 8.61 14.96
C ALA A 226 -1.83 7.31 15.36
N LEU A 227 -1.96 6.33 14.46
CA LEU A 227 -2.58 5.02 14.72
C LEU A 227 -1.78 4.14 15.68
N ARG A 228 -0.52 4.49 15.93
CA ARG A 228 0.43 3.80 16.80
C ARG A 228 1.30 4.77 17.58
N ALA A 229 0.82 5.98 17.86
CA ALA A 229 1.65 7.00 18.50
C ALA A 229 2.11 6.63 19.92
N ASN A 230 1.39 5.75 20.62
CA ASN A 230 1.81 5.19 21.91
C ASN A 230 2.89 4.09 21.78
N ARG A 231 2.93 3.41 20.63
CA ARG A 231 3.87 2.33 20.32
C ARG A 231 4.37 2.46 18.88
N PRO A 232 5.19 3.49 18.58
CA PRO A 232 5.57 3.80 17.21
C PRO A 232 6.37 2.66 16.53
N ASP A 233 6.98 1.78 17.31
CA ASP A 233 7.64 0.54 16.89
C ASP A 233 6.68 -0.49 16.27
N LEU A 234 5.39 -0.44 16.63
CA LEU A 234 4.32 -1.29 16.11
C LEU A 234 3.67 -0.74 14.84
N LEU A 235 4.37 0.11 14.08
CA LEU A 235 3.96 0.55 12.74
C LEU A 235 5.00 0.12 11.70
N ALA A 236 4.54 -0.45 10.59
CA ALA A 236 5.37 -0.83 9.45
C ALA A 236 4.73 -0.42 8.11
N LEU A 237 5.55 0.03 7.16
CA LEU A 237 5.18 0.35 5.79
C LEU A 237 6.06 -0.41 4.78
N GLY A 238 5.50 -1.41 4.10
CA GLY A 238 6.15 -2.08 2.98
C GLY A 238 5.71 -1.50 1.65
N LEU A 239 6.65 -1.14 0.79
CA LEU A 239 6.35 -0.71 -0.57
C LEU A 239 6.88 -1.73 -1.59
N ILE A 240 6.03 -2.13 -2.53
CA ILE A 240 6.42 -2.80 -3.78
C ILE A 240 5.91 -1.91 -4.92
N VAL A 241 6.76 -0.98 -5.37
CA VAL A 241 6.34 0.16 -6.19
C VAL A 241 7.29 0.40 -7.36
N GLY A 242 6.98 1.33 -8.26
CA GLY A 242 7.77 1.70 -9.45
C GLY A 242 9.18 2.27 -9.20
N VAL A 243 9.94 1.79 -8.22
CA VAL A 243 11.36 2.13 -8.04
C VAL A 243 12.21 1.24 -8.96
N PRO A 244 13.28 1.74 -9.61
CA PRO A 244 14.22 0.90 -10.35
C PRO A 244 14.79 -0.25 -9.50
N ALA A 245 14.90 -1.46 -10.07
CA ALA A 245 15.27 -2.67 -9.32
C ALA A 245 16.63 -2.58 -8.60
N ASP A 246 17.61 -1.88 -9.19
CA ASP A 246 18.94 -1.63 -8.59
C ASP A 246 18.91 -0.64 -7.41
N LEU A 247 17.78 0.03 -7.18
CA LEU A 247 17.56 0.90 -6.04
C LEU A 247 16.68 0.25 -4.96
N ALA A 248 16.14 -0.96 -5.17
CA ALA A 248 15.36 -1.68 -4.16
C ALA A 248 16.25 -2.09 -2.97
N MET A 249 15.73 -1.97 -1.75
CA MET A 249 16.51 -2.21 -0.53
C MET A 249 15.63 -2.80 0.57
N SER A 250 16.09 -3.91 1.16
CA SER A 250 15.33 -4.61 2.21
C SER A 250 15.31 -3.86 3.54
N GLN A 251 16.39 -3.13 3.87
CA GLN A 251 16.51 -2.30 5.07
C GLN A 251 17.07 -0.92 4.72
N PRO A 252 16.25 -0.03 4.15
CA PRO A 252 16.71 1.28 3.74
C PRO A 252 17.00 2.17 4.96
N THR A 253 18.06 2.96 4.85
CA THR A 253 18.33 4.14 5.71
C THR A 253 17.68 5.40 5.14
N ASP A 254 17.72 6.52 5.87
CA ASP A 254 17.26 7.81 5.34
C ASP A 254 18.08 8.29 4.12
N ALA A 255 19.37 7.94 4.10
CA ALA A 255 20.26 8.21 2.97
C ALA A 255 19.87 7.41 1.72
N ASP A 256 19.39 6.20 1.92
CA ASP A 256 18.90 5.29 0.89
C ASP A 256 17.61 5.80 0.23
N PHE A 257 16.64 6.24 1.03
CA PHE A 257 15.45 6.91 0.49
C PHE A 257 15.79 8.20 -0.25
N SER A 258 16.73 9.00 0.28
CA SER A 258 17.19 10.22 -0.37
C SER A 258 17.87 9.92 -1.71
N ARG A 259 18.63 8.82 -1.79
CA ARG A 259 19.24 8.33 -3.03
C ARG A 259 18.20 7.91 -4.07
N ILE A 260 17.13 7.21 -3.66
CA ILE A 260 16.01 6.87 -4.54
C ILE A 260 15.38 8.15 -5.10
N LEU A 261 15.00 9.09 -4.22
CA LEU A 261 14.33 10.34 -4.62
C LEU A 261 15.21 11.26 -5.50
N ALA A 262 16.53 11.13 -5.42
CA ALA A 262 17.49 11.88 -6.23
C ALA A 262 17.87 11.18 -7.55
N ASP A 263 17.51 9.91 -7.74
CA ASP A 263 17.83 9.19 -8.99
C ASP A 263 17.12 9.86 -10.18
N ARG A 264 17.81 9.93 -11.33
CA ARG A 264 17.28 10.57 -12.54
C ARG A 264 16.03 9.86 -13.07
N ARG A 265 15.96 8.53 -12.93
CA ARG A 265 14.80 7.72 -13.35
C ARG A 265 13.58 7.95 -12.46
N MET A 266 13.81 8.46 -11.26
CA MET A 266 12.76 8.81 -10.31
C MET A 266 12.29 10.25 -10.46
N GLN A 267 12.80 11.03 -11.42
CA GLN A 267 12.31 12.38 -11.69
C GLN A 267 11.14 12.32 -12.67
N GLU A 268 9.98 12.80 -12.22
CA GLU A 268 8.78 12.85 -13.04
C GLU A 268 8.97 13.85 -14.18
N THR A 269 8.94 13.33 -15.40
CA THR A 269 9.08 14.11 -16.63
C THR A 269 8.10 13.58 -17.64
N VAL A 270 7.47 14.46 -18.41
CA VAL A 270 6.53 14.06 -19.47
C VAL A 270 7.29 13.29 -20.56
N ASP A 271 6.77 12.14 -20.97
CA ASP A 271 7.39 11.29 -21.99
C ASP A 271 7.33 12.02 -23.36
N PRO A 272 8.48 12.34 -23.98
CA PRO A 272 8.51 13.06 -25.25
C PRO A 272 7.97 12.23 -26.43
N VAL A 273 7.92 10.89 -26.28
CA VAL A 273 7.38 9.97 -27.29
C VAL A 273 5.87 9.77 -27.08
N MET A 274 5.39 9.87 -25.84
CA MET A 274 3.99 9.73 -25.47
C MET A 274 3.58 10.83 -24.48
N PRO A 275 3.27 12.06 -24.96
CA PRO A 275 3.09 13.25 -24.12
C PRO A 275 1.79 13.27 -23.29
N THR A 276 1.17 12.12 -23.09
CA THR A 276 -0.01 11.89 -22.24
C THR A 276 0.33 11.06 -20.99
N ARG A 277 1.63 10.82 -20.74
CA ARG A 277 2.13 10.09 -19.57
C ARG A 277 3.51 10.58 -19.16
N LEU A 278 3.98 10.14 -17.99
CA LEU A 278 5.35 10.33 -17.55
C LEU A 278 6.29 9.32 -18.20
N VAL A 279 7.59 9.62 -18.19
CA VAL A 279 8.63 8.65 -18.46
C VAL A 279 8.59 7.59 -17.35
N PRO A 280 8.46 6.29 -17.67
CA PRO A 280 8.50 5.24 -16.66
C PRO A 280 9.84 5.21 -15.93
N SER A 281 9.82 5.05 -14.61
CA SER A 281 11.00 4.82 -13.79
C SER A 281 11.57 3.41 -13.99
N CYS A 282 10.69 2.45 -14.31
CA CYS A 282 11.09 1.14 -14.79
C CYS A 282 10.11 0.60 -15.84
N ASN A 283 10.68 -0.10 -16.82
CA ASN A 283 9.95 -0.70 -17.93
C ASN A 283 10.66 -2.01 -18.28
N ILE A 284 10.05 -3.13 -17.90
CA ILE A 284 10.63 -4.45 -18.13
C ILE A 284 9.70 -5.24 -19.06
N PRO A 285 10.18 -5.62 -20.26
CA PRO A 285 9.40 -6.40 -21.20
C PRO A 285 8.85 -7.69 -20.57
N GLY A 286 7.55 -7.93 -20.75
CA GLY A 286 6.86 -9.12 -20.23
C GLY A 286 6.58 -9.10 -18.74
N ARG A 287 6.86 -7.99 -18.05
CA ARG A 287 6.54 -7.80 -16.65
C ARG A 287 5.57 -6.65 -16.45
N GLY A 288 5.97 -5.44 -16.85
CA GLY A 288 5.17 -4.26 -16.58
C GLY A 288 5.94 -2.97 -16.80
N VAL A 289 5.18 -1.89 -16.80
CA VAL A 289 5.67 -0.51 -16.89
C VAL A 289 5.18 0.18 -15.64
N ALA A 290 6.09 0.78 -14.88
CA ALA A 290 5.74 1.52 -13.67
C ALA A 290 6.31 2.94 -13.71
N PHE A 291 5.58 3.86 -13.08
CA PHE A 291 5.90 5.28 -13.02
C PHE A 291 6.55 5.65 -11.68
N PRO A 292 7.30 6.76 -11.60
CA PRO A 292 8.02 7.15 -10.38
C PRO A 292 7.07 7.35 -9.17
N PRO A 293 7.15 6.54 -8.10
CA PRO A 293 6.27 6.65 -6.92
C PRO A 293 6.91 7.53 -5.83
N ARG A 294 7.34 8.74 -6.20
CA ARG A 294 8.03 9.70 -5.32
C ARG A 294 7.26 9.99 -4.03
N ARG A 295 5.95 10.23 -4.07
CA ARG A 295 5.15 10.56 -2.87
C ARG A 295 5.09 9.37 -1.91
N LEU A 296 4.94 8.15 -2.43
CA LEU A 296 5.02 6.92 -1.62
C LEU A 296 6.39 6.77 -0.95
N VAL A 297 7.48 7.02 -1.69
CA VAL A 297 8.85 6.96 -1.17
C VAL A 297 9.10 8.07 -0.13
N GLN A 298 8.52 9.25 -0.29
CA GLN A 298 8.58 10.34 0.71
C GLN A 298 7.87 9.95 2.01
N VAL A 299 6.67 9.38 1.96
CA VAL A 299 5.98 8.85 3.17
C VAL A 299 6.85 7.81 3.86
N ALA A 300 7.40 6.85 3.12
CA ALA A 300 8.26 5.81 3.67
C ALA A 300 9.52 6.38 4.35
N ARG A 301 10.14 7.40 3.77
CA ARG A 301 11.27 8.12 4.34
C ARG A 301 10.87 8.86 5.62
N GLU A 302 9.71 9.51 5.66
CA GLU A 302 9.33 10.38 6.78
C GLU A 302 8.74 9.63 7.97
N LEU A 303 8.24 8.42 7.76
CA LEU A 303 7.92 7.47 8.83
C LEU A 303 9.17 6.84 9.50
N SER A 304 10.38 7.39 9.30
CA SER A 304 11.72 6.82 9.59
C SER A 304 11.90 6.11 10.95
N GLY A 305 13.04 5.41 11.08
CA GLY A 305 13.34 4.53 12.23
C GLY A 305 13.15 3.05 11.90
N HIS A 306 13.62 2.64 10.71
CA HIS A 306 13.53 1.29 10.14
C HIS A 306 12.10 0.82 9.82
N ARG A 307 11.07 1.67 9.94
CA ARG A 307 9.65 1.29 9.83
C ARG A 307 9.20 0.99 8.42
N SER A 308 10.03 1.32 7.44
CA SER A 308 9.67 1.22 6.05
C SER A 308 10.65 0.35 5.27
N THR A 309 10.16 -0.41 4.31
CA THR A 309 10.98 -1.05 3.27
C THR A 309 10.49 -0.62 1.89
N VAL A 310 11.39 -0.61 0.92
CA VAL A 310 11.06 -0.24 -0.46
C VAL A 310 11.65 -1.24 -1.44
N GLN A 311 10.76 -1.89 -2.16
CA GLN A 311 11.05 -2.93 -3.13
C GLN A 311 10.52 -2.49 -4.49
N SER A 312 11.13 -3.04 -5.54
CA SER A 312 10.79 -2.68 -6.91
C SER A 312 9.68 -3.58 -7.40
N ILE A 313 8.62 -3.01 -7.93
CA ILE A 313 7.60 -3.78 -8.64
C ILE A 313 8.15 -4.40 -9.93
N CYS A 314 9.29 -3.89 -10.42
CA CYS A 314 9.97 -4.34 -11.62
C CYS A 314 11.01 -5.47 -11.36
N GLN A 315 11.21 -5.97 -10.15
CA GLN A 315 12.25 -7.00 -9.86
C GLN A 315 11.91 -8.39 -10.44
N GLU A 316 12.77 -9.14 -11.14
CA GLU A 316 12.44 -10.42 -11.83
C GLU A 316 11.42 -11.36 -11.16
N ASP A 317 11.49 -11.55 -9.84
CA ASP A 317 10.46 -12.20 -9.04
C ASP A 317 10.26 -11.51 -7.68
N PHE A 318 9.11 -11.69 -7.02
CA PHE A 318 8.80 -11.01 -5.76
C PHE A 318 9.42 -11.64 -4.50
N SER A 319 10.30 -12.65 -4.61
CA SER A 319 10.92 -13.29 -3.43
C SER A 319 11.75 -12.31 -2.60
N PRO A 320 12.59 -11.41 -3.18
CA PRO A 320 13.27 -10.37 -2.40
C PRO A 320 12.30 -9.43 -1.68
N ALA A 321 11.15 -9.15 -2.29
CA ALA A 321 10.15 -8.27 -1.69
C ALA A 321 9.42 -8.96 -0.54
N ALA A 322 9.01 -10.21 -0.73
CA ALA A 322 8.44 -11.04 0.32
C ALA A 322 9.40 -11.21 1.50
N ALA A 323 10.68 -11.48 1.26
CA ALA A 323 11.69 -11.59 2.32
C ALA A 323 11.90 -10.26 3.06
N ALA A 324 11.97 -9.14 2.34
CA ALA A 324 12.12 -7.81 2.94
C ALA A 324 10.92 -7.44 3.83
N ILE A 325 9.70 -7.70 3.36
CA ILE A 325 8.47 -7.46 4.12
C ILE A 325 8.38 -8.42 5.31
N ALA A 326 8.67 -9.71 5.12
CA ALA A 326 8.68 -10.69 6.21
C ALA A 326 9.60 -10.25 7.34
N ARG A 327 10.83 -9.82 6.99
CA ARG A 327 11.79 -9.31 7.97
C ARG A 327 11.34 -8.02 8.64
N LEU A 328 10.79 -7.07 7.87
CA LEU A 328 10.26 -5.81 8.41
C LEU A 328 9.19 -6.06 9.47
N LEU A 329 8.29 -7.00 9.20
CA LEU A 329 7.15 -7.34 10.05
C LEU A 329 7.58 -8.21 11.24
N GLY A 330 8.29 -9.30 10.99
CA GLY A 330 8.69 -10.27 12.01
C GLY A 330 9.56 -9.65 13.10
N THR A 331 10.58 -8.87 12.72
CA THR A 331 11.46 -8.19 13.68
C THR A 331 10.74 -7.17 14.57
N ARG A 332 9.63 -6.58 14.09
CA ARG A 332 8.82 -5.61 14.87
C ARG A 332 7.79 -6.25 15.75
N ALA A 333 7.06 -7.22 15.21
CA ALA A 333 6.02 -7.94 15.94
C ALA A 333 6.60 -8.57 17.22
N CYS A 334 7.89 -8.87 17.21
CA CYS A 334 8.59 -9.56 18.29
C CYS A 334 9.62 -8.70 19.02
N ALA A 335 9.74 -7.40 18.68
CA ALA A 335 10.59 -6.49 19.42
C ALA A 335 10.01 -6.31 20.83
N ALA A 336 10.67 -6.88 21.83
CA ALA A 336 10.40 -6.53 23.22
C ALA A 336 10.64 -5.02 23.39
N TYR A 337 9.75 -4.36 24.14
CA TYR A 337 9.84 -2.94 24.48
C TYR A 337 11.26 -2.61 24.97
N MET A 338 12.07 -1.98 24.12
CA MET A 338 13.34 -1.41 24.53
C MET A 338 13.04 0.03 24.94
N GLU A 339 12.98 0.23 26.27
CA GLU A 339 12.82 1.53 26.94
C GLU A 339 13.81 2.60 26.47
#